data_AF-X1RZ84-F1
#
_entry.id   AF-X1RZ84-F1
#
_cell.length_a   1.000
_cell.length_b   1.000
_cell.length_c   1.000
_cell.angle_alpha   90.00
_cell.angle_beta   90.00
_cell.angle_gamma   90.00
#
_symmetry.space_group_name_H-M   'P 1'
#
loop_
_entity.id
_entity.type
_entity.pdbx_description
1 polymer ?
#
loop_
_entity_poly.entity_id
_entity_poly.type
_entity_poly.pdbx_seq_one_letter_code
_entity_poly.pdbx_strand_id
1 'polypeptide(L)' 'MISISKKEQYISHPLIKENTVLRRAYQESIFINCLNTNCLVVIPTGLGKTIIGLMLAVQRLTENIVLKGFLKLC' A
#
# COMPACT_ATOMS: atom_id res chain seq x y z
N MET A 1 -0.92 -10.53 -1.05
CA MET A 1 -0.09 -10.19 0.13
C MET A 1 1.15 -9.49 -0.41
N ILE A 2 1.40 -8.24 0.00
CA ILE A 2 2.57 -7.48 -0.47
C ILE A 2 3.83 -8.26 -0.07
N SER A 3 4.57 -8.75 -1.06
CA SER A 3 5.78 -9.55 -0.87
C SER A 3 6.94 -8.62 -0.54
N ILE A 4 7.29 -8.52 0.74
CA ILE A 4 8.33 -7.59 1.23
C ILE A 4 9.67 -8.33 1.23
N SER A 5 10.45 -8.18 0.16
CA SER A 5 11.83 -8.69 0.11
C SER A 5 12.80 -7.56 0.42
N LYS A 6 13.64 -7.78 1.44
CA LYS A 6 14.51 -6.82 2.15
C LYS A 6 15.50 -6.01 1.28
N LYS A 7 15.53 -6.24 -0.05
CA LYS A 7 16.55 -5.76 -1.00
C LYS A 7 16.02 -4.83 -2.10
N GLU A 8 14.70 -4.67 -2.26
CA GLU A 8 14.14 -3.74 -3.25
C GLU A 8 13.83 -2.38 -2.62
N GLN A 9 14.35 -1.31 -3.23
CA GLN A 9 14.10 0.07 -2.81
C GLN A 9 12.65 0.53 -3.08
N TYR A 10 11.85 -0.30 -3.75
CA TYR A 10 10.50 0.03 -4.20
C TYR A 10 9.49 -0.99 -3.72
N ILE A 11 8.24 -0.56 -3.59
CA ILE A 11 7.12 -1.44 -3.25
C ILE A 11 6.64 -2.13 -4.52
N SER A 12 6.62 -3.47 -4.51
CA SER A 12 6.10 -4.29 -5.61
C SER A 12 4.71 -4.82 -5.28
N HIS A 13 3.75 -4.59 -6.19
CA HIS A 13 2.40 -5.14 -6.10
C HIS A 13 1.80 -5.25 -7.51
N PRO A 14 1.03 -6.31 -7.85
CA PRO A 14 0.45 -6.48 -9.19
C PRO A 14 -0.40 -5.31 -9.71
N LEU A 15 -0.99 -4.54 -8.80
CA LEU A 15 -1.82 -3.36 -9.10
C LEU A 15 -1.05 -2.02 -9.01
N ILE A 16 0.25 -2.06 -8.71
CA ILE A 16 1.10 -0.87 -8.59
C ILE A 16 2.19 -0.97 -9.65
N LYS A 17 2.42 0.12 -10.38
CA LYS A 17 3.51 0.16 -11.35
C LYS A 17 4.85 0.00 -10.65
N GLU A 18 5.67 -0.92 -11.16
CA GLU A 18 7.01 -1.18 -10.64
C GLU A 18 7.87 0.10 -10.61
N ASN A 19 8.82 0.17 -9.67
CA ASN A 19 9.77 1.29 -9.49
C ASN A 19 9.15 2.69 -9.29
N THR A 20 7.87 2.78 -8.94
CA THR A 20 7.19 4.08 -8.78
C THR A 20 7.19 4.57 -7.33
N VAL A 21 7.05 3.66 -6.37
CA VAL A 21 6.91 4.02 -4.95
C VAL A 21 8.13 3.56 -4.16
N LEU A 22 8.93 4.52 -3.70
CA LEU A 22 10.07 4.26 -2.82
C LEU A 22 9.60 3.75 -1.45
N ARG A 23 10.25 2.70 -1.01
CA ARG A 23 9.99 2.05 0.28
C ARG A 23 10.56 2.89 1.42
N ARG A 24 9.72 3.21 2.41
CA ARG A 24 10.12 3.92 3.63
C ARG A 24 9.55 3.21 4.87
N ALA A 25 10.40 2.93 5.85
CA ALA A 25 10.04 2.14 7.03
C ALA A 25 8.87 2.74 7.84
N TYR A 26 8.77 4.07 7.95
CA TYR A 26 7.66 4.72 8.65
C TYR A 26 6.33 4.57 7.91
N GLN A 27 6.34 4.45 6.58
CA GLN A 27 5.12 4.21 5.80
C GLN A 27 4.64 2.78 6.02
N GLU A 28 5.58 1.83 6.10
CA GLU A 28 5.29 0.42 6.40
C GLU A 28 4.71 0.22 7.80
N SER A 29 5.30 0.82 8.83
CA SER A 29 4.81 0.67 10.20
C SER A 29 3.38 1.21 10.35
N ILE A 30 3.09 2.37 9.74
CA ILE A 30 1.75 2.95 9.73
C ILE A 30 0.79 2.08 8.94
N PHE A 31 1.19 1.60 7.76
CA PHE A 31 0.37 0.72 6.94
C PHE A 31 -0.01 -0.57 7.69
N ILE A 32 0.94 -1.24 8.34
CA ILE A 32 0.70 -2.45 9.14
C ILE A 32 -0.30 -2.17 10.28
N ASN A 33 -0.17 -1.02 10.95
CA ASN A 33 -1.08 -0.65 12.03
C ASN A 33 -2.51 -0.38 11.51
N CYS A 34 -2.62 0.29 10.36
CA CYS A 34 -3.90 0.58 9.68
C CYS A 34 -4.58 -0.65 9.09
N LEU A 35 -3.86 -1.76 8.85
CA LEU A 35 -4.47 -2.98 8.33
C LEU A 35 -5.34 -3.67 9.37
N ASN A 36 -4.85 -3.74 10.61
CA ASN A 36 -5.49 -4.49 11.69
C ASN A 36 -6.54 -3.67 12.45
N THR A 37 -6.50 -2.34 12.38
CA THR A 37 -7.37 -1.45 13.16
C THR A 37 -7.77 -0.21 12.38
N ASN A 38 -8.89 0.43 12.74
CA ASN A 38 -9.28 1.72 12.19
C ASN A 38 -8.29 2.80 12.67
N CYS A 39 -7.61 3.45 11.73
CA CYS A 39 -6.53 4.39 12.01
C CYS A 39 -6.78 5.74 11.32
N LEU A 40 -6.57 6.84 12.05
CA LEU A 40 -6.52 8.19 11.50
C LEU A 40 -5.06 8.66 11.45
N VAL A 41 -4.50 8.76 10.25
CA VAL A 41 -3.09 9.10 10.05
C VAL A 41 -2.93 10.61 9.90
N VAL A 42 -2.39 11.27 10.93
CA VAL A 42 -2.13 12.73 10.94
C VAL A 42 -0.63 12.98 10.78
N ILE A 43 -0.22 13.39 9.59
CA ILE A 43 1.18 13.67 9.21
C ILE A 43 1.18 14.99 8.38
N PRO A 44 2.24 15.81 8.32
CA PRO A 44 2.30 16.96 7.40
C PRO A 44 2.43 16.58 5.92
N THR A 45 1.89 17.39 5.01
CA THR A 45 1.89 17.16 3.54
C THR A 45 3.32 17.04 3.01
N GLY A 46 3.52 16.21 1.97
CA GLY A 46 4.87 15.90 1.43
C GLY A 46 5.54 14.63 1.99
N LEU A 47 5.08 14.10 3.13
CA LEU A 47 5.63 12.86 3.72
C LEU A 47 5.04 11.54 3.18
N GLY A 48 4.06 11.64 2.26
CA GLY A 48 3.49 10.48 1.58
C GLY A 48 2.24 9.88 2.24
N LYS A 49 1.36 10.70 2.84
CA LYS A 49 0.01 10.25 3.27
C LYS A 49 -0.76 9.56 2.15
N THR A 50 -0.67 10.09 0.93
CA THR A 50 -1.28 9.51 -0.27
C THR A 50 -0.75 8.11 -0.57
N ILE A 51 0.55 7.87 -0.37
CA ILE A 51 1.16 6.55 -0.61
C ILE A 51 0.64 5.53 0.41
N ILE A 52 0.57 5.90 1.69
CA ILE A 52 0.03 5.03 2.74
C ILE A 52 -1.44 4.68 2.45
N GLY A 53 -2.25 5.67 2.05
CA GLY A 53 -3.63 5.45 1.63
C GLY A 53 -3.75 4.56 0.39
N LEU A 54 -2.88 4.75 -0.61
CA LEU A 54 -2.83 3.92 -1.81
C LEU A 54 -2.48 2.47 -1.46
N MET A 55 -1.46 2.24 -0.62
CA MET A 55 -1.08 0.90 -0.15
C MET A 55 -2.25 0.21 0.55
N LEU A 56 -2.96 0.94 1.42
CA LEU A 56 -4.13 0.44 2.12
C LEU A 56 -5.28 0.11 1.14
N ALA A 57 -5.56 1.01 0.20
CA ALA A 57 -6.58 0.81 -0.82
C ALA A 57 -6.27 -0.42 -1.68
N VAL A 58 -5.03 -0.55 -2.17
CA VAL A 58 -4.59 -1.68 -2.98
C VAL A 58 -4.66 -2.99 -2.21
N GLN A 59 -4.25 -3.01 -0.94
CA GLN A 59 -4.32 -4.21 -0.11
C GLN A 59 -5.78 -4.63 0.15
N ARG A 60 -6.65 -3.69 0.55
CA ARG A 60 -8.08 -3.95 0.77
C ARG A 60 -8.81 -4.34 -0.51
N LEU A 61 -8.41 -3.74 -1.62
CA LEU A 61 -8.92 -4.07 -2.93
C LEU A 61 -8.46 -5.48 -3.34
N THR A 62 -7.22 -5.87 -3.06
CA THR A 62 -6.74 -7.22 -3.35
C THR A 62 -7.44 -8.28 -2.49
N GLU A 63 -7.64 -8.00 -1.20
CA GLU A 63 -8.44 -8.84 -0.30
C GLU A 63 -9.89 -8.99 -0.77
N ASN A 64 -10.51 -7.91 -1.30
CA ASN A 64 -11.88 -7.96 -1.81
C ASN A 64 -12.01 -8.47 -3.26
N ILE A 65 -11.03 -8.24 -4.13
CA ILE A 65 -11.02 -8.71 -5.53
C ILE A 65 -10.92 -10.22 -5.60
N VAL A 66 -10.28 -10.89 -4.62
CA VAL A 66 -10.34 -12.35 -4.49
C VAL A 66 -11.79 -12.83 -4.33
N LEU A 67 -12.71 -11.98 -3.85
CA LEU A 67 -14.15 -12.28 -3.81
C LEU A 67 -14.94 -11.76 -5.02
N LYS A 68 -14.44 -10.78 -5.78
CA LYS A 68 -15.05 -10.30 -7.03
C LYS A 68 -13.98 -9.82 -8.00
N GLY A 69 -13.63 -10.66 -8.97
CA GLY A 69 -12.80 -10.25 -10.11
C GLY A 69 -13.42 -9.04 -10.81
N PHE A 70 -12.86 -7.84 -10.60
CA PHE A 70 -13.32 -6.64 -11.30
C PHE A 70 -12.33 -5.46 -11.14
N LEU A 71 -11.08 -5.60 -11.58
CA LEU A 71 -10.31 -4.41 -11.96
C LEU A 71 -9.37 -4.72 -13.12
N LYS A 72 -10.01 -5.05 -14.24
CA LYS A 72 -9.47 -4.75 -15.56
C LYS A 72 -9.93 -3.33 -15.91
N LEU A 73 -9.21 -2.32 -15.44
CA LEU A 73 -9.26 -0.98 -16.03
C LEU A 73 -8.09 -0.14 -15.51
N CYS A 74 -6.94 -0.27 -16.17
CA CYS A 74 -6.37 0.83 -16.96
C CYS A 74 -5.33 0.24 -17.90
#